data_AF-A0AAE3LTY7-F1
#
_entry.id   AF-A0AAE3LTY7-F1
#
_cell.length_a   1.000
_cell.length_b   1.000
_cell.length_c   1.000
_cell.angle_alpha   90.00
_cell.angle_beta   90.00
_cell.angle_gamma   90.00
#
_symmetry.space_group_name_H-M   'P 1'
#
loop_
_entity.id
_entity.type
_entity.pdbx_description
1 polymer ?
#
loop_
_entity_poly.entity_id
_entity_poly.type
_entity_poly.pdbx_seq_one_letter_code
_entity_poly.pdbx_strand_id
1 'polypeptide(L)'
;MTEDILKNRFLAYLQRLSAPRAIAENIEAKKAEVEGLLAILRKYAAPEPQQWWEKVELVLMEECKSRSWPTGNELREACTKVNAKLGTVQTSRKAGVGSGYRPDKAKITAKRIKKGEPVGERDLTGVLAREMIERELVTQAELDSYGISG
;
A
#
# COMPACT_ATOMS: atom_id res chain seq x y z
N MET A 1 20.54 19.02 2.46
CA MET A 1 19.90 20.22 3.05
C MET A 1 18.37 20.19 2.91
N THR A 2 17.82 19.76 1.77
CA THR A 2 16.35 19.67 1.57
C THR A 2 15.67 18.58 2.40
N GLU A 3 16.36 17.47 2.66
CA GLU A 3 15.82 16.33 3.42
C GLU A 3 15.65 16.62 4.91
N ASP A 4 16.60 17.34 5.52
CA ASP A 4 16.49 17.82 6.91
C ASP A 4 15.31 18.75 7.14
N ILE A 5 14.97 19.58 6.15
CA ILE A 5 13.84 20.51 6.25
C ILE A 5 12.52 19.75 6.32
N LEU A 6 12.32 18.74 5.46
CA LEU A 6 11.13 17.91 5.47
C LEU A 6 11.00 17.14 6.79
N LYS A 7 12.11 16.56 7.27
CA LYS A 7 12.16 15.86 8.56
C LYS A 7 11.76 16.78 9.71
N ASN A 8 12.36 17.97 9.80
CA ASN A 8 12.08 18.92 10.87
C ASN A 8 10.63 19.40 10.86
N ARG A 9 10.05 19.65 9.68
CA ARG A 9 8.64 20.04 9.54
C ARG A 9 7.69 18.91 9.95
N PHE A 10 7.98 17.68 9.53
CA PHE A 10 7.17 16.53 9.92
C PHE A 10 7.22 16.28 11.44
N LEU A 11 8.39 16.40 12.06
CA LEU A 11 8.53 16.29 13.50
C LEU A 11 7.74 17.38 14.24
N ALA A 12 7.80 18.63 13.77
CA ALA A 12 7.00 19.73 14.33
C ALA A 12 5.49 19.46 14.22
N TYR A 13 5.04 18.86 13.11
CA TYR A 13 3.67 18.41 12.95
C TYR A 13 3.30 17.30 13.95
N LEU A 14 4.13 16.27 14.10
CA LEU A 14 3.90 15.17 15.05
C LEU A 14 3.88 15.64 16.51
N GLN A 15 4.65 16.67 16.87
CA GLN A 15 4.63 17.27 18.20
C GLN A 15 3.30 17.95 18.55
N ARG A 16 2.54 18.40 17.55
CA ARG A 16 1.19 18.96 17.73
C ARG A 16 0.13 17.87 17.96
N LEU A 17 0.50 16.61 17.74
CA LEU A 17 -0.36 15.45 17.82
C LEU A 17 0.04 14.52 18.98
N SER A 18 -0.91 13.72 19.42
CA SER A 18 -0.68 12.69 20.43
C SER A 18 -0.14 11.42 19.77
N ALA A 19 0.95 10.87 20.31
CA ALA A 19 1.42 9.56 19.89
C ALA A 19 0.33 8.50 20.17
N PRO A 20 0.22 7.45 19.33
CA PRO A 20 -0.72 6.37 19.56
C PRO A 20 -0.48 5.74 20.94
N ARG A 21 -1.56 5.45 21.69
CA ARG A 21 -1.48 4.93 23.07
C ARG A 21 -0.60 3.68 23.17
N ALA A 22 -0.65 2.80 22.17
CA ALA A 22 0.13 1.57 22.11
C ALA A 22 1.66 1.78 22.13
N ILE A 23 2.13 2.95 21.70
CA ILE A 23 3.57 3.28 21.64
C ILE A 23 3.91 4.52 22.48
N ALA A 24 2.95 5.07 23.24
CA ALA A 24 3.11 6.32 23.95
C ALA A 24 4.18 6.28 25.06
N GLU A 25 4.47 5.11 25.63
CA GLU A 25 5.47 4.95 26.69
C GLU A 25 6.79 4.34 26.17
N ASN A 26 6.79 3.80 24.95
CA ASN A 26 7.95 3.15 24.35
C ASN A 26 8.69 4.11 23.40
N ILE A 27 9.80 4.67 23.88
CA ILE A 27 10.63 5.63 23.14
C ILE A 27 11.20 5.01 21.85
N GLU A 28 11.58 3.74 21.88
CA GLU A 28 12.15 3.05 20.72
C GLU A 28 11.08 2.79 19.66
N ALA A 29 9.88 2.36 20.08
CA ALA A 29 8.74 2.21 19.19
C ALA A 29 8.31 3.54 18.56
N LYS A 30 8.34 4.65 19.30
CA LYS A 30 8.10 5.99 18.72
C LYS A 30 9.11 6.34 17.65
N LYS A 31 10.40 6.09 17.90
CA LYS A 31 11.46 6.37 16.92
C LYS A 31 11.28 5.53 15.66
N ALA A 32 11.01 4.22 15.82
CA ALA A 32 10.74 3.32 14.71
C ALA A 32 9.52 3.76 13.89
N GLU A 33 8.45 4.19 14.57
CA GLU A 33 7.23 4.69 13.91
C GLU A 33 7.51 5.96 13.11
N VAL A 34 8.22 6.93 13.71
CA VAL A 34 8.60 8.18 13.06
C VAL A 34 9.45 7.91 11.81
N GLU A 35 10.46 7.03 11.91
CA GLU A 35 11.30 6.66 10.77
C GLU A 35 10.50 5.93 9.67
N GLY A 36 9.54 5.08 10.05
CA GLY A 36 8.64 4.42 9.10
C GLY A 36 7.76 5.42 8.33
N LEU A 37 7.19 6.41 9.03
CA LEU A 37 6.39 7.46 8.41
C LEU A 37 7.25 8.41 7.55
N LEU A 38 8.46 8.75 8.00
CA LEU A 38 9.42 9.54 7.21
C LEU A 38 9.84 8.81 5.93
N ALA A 39 10.06 7.49 5.98
CA ALA A 39 10.39 6.70 4.81
C ALA A 39 9.27 6.74 3.75
N ILE A 40 8.01 6.76 4.19
CA ILE A 40 6.86 6.97 3.29
C ILE A 40 6.94 8.37 2.68
N LEU A 41 7.12 9.43 3.47
CA LEU A 41 7.22 10.79 2.94
C LEU A 41 8.33 10.94 1.91
N ARG A 42 9.53 10.40 2.20
CA ARG A 42 10.67 10.38 1.27
C ARG A 42 10.31 9.75 -0.08
N LYS A 43 9.52 8.68 -0.08
CA LYS A 43 9.09 7.98 -1.30
C LYS A 43 8.18 8.83 -2.19
N TYR A 44 7.37 9.72 -1.60
CA TYR A 44 6.40 10.53 -2.33
C TYR A 44 6.82 12.00 -2.50
N ALA A 45 7.94 12.40 -1.89
CA ALA A 45 8.42 13.77 -1.89
C ALA A 45 8.63 14.29 -3.33
N ALA A 46 8.07 15.45 -3.62
CA ALA A 46 8.28 16.16 -4.88
C ALA A 46 9.62 16.94 -4.87
N PRO A 47 10.09 17.42 -6.04
CA PRO A 47 11.35 18.19 -6.14
C PRO A 47 11.42 19.43 -5.24
N GLU A 48 10.27 20.03 -4.93
CA GLU A 48 10.12 21.14 -3.98
C GLU A 48 9.43 20.65 -2.68
N PRO A 49 10.16 19.98 -1.77
CA PRO A 49 9.56 19.27 -0.64
C PRO A 49 8.89 20.18 0.38
N GLN A 50 9.26 21.47 0.45
CA GLN A 50 8.66 22.40 1.40
C GLN A 50 7.26 22.84 0.98
N GLN A 51 7.10 23.36 -0.23
CA GLN A 51 5.79 23.73 -0.77
C GLN A 51 4.88 22.50 -0.91
N TRP A 52 5.46 21.35 -1.24
CA TRP A 52 4.76 20.07 -1.26
C TRP A 52 4.27 19.68 0.14
N TRP A 53 5.13 19.76 1.16
CA TRP A 53 4.77 19.42 2.53
C TRP A 53 3.64 20.29 3.06
N GLU A 54 3.63 21.59 2.81
CA GLU A 54 2.55 22.49 3.25
C GLU A 54 1.18 22.05 2.73
N LYS A 55 1.12 21.55 1.49
CA LYS A 55 -0.10 21.00 0.90
C LYS A 55 -0.49 19.66 1.52
N VAL A 56 0.49 18.80 1.82
CA VAL A 56 0.27 17.50 2.48
C VAL A 56 -0.21 17.69 3.91
N GLU A 57 0.41 18.59 4.67
CA GLU A 57 0.04 18.94 6.04
C GLU A 57 -1.42 19.43 6.10
N LEU A 58 -1.82 20.29 5.15
CA LEU A 58 -3.20 20.77 5.06
C LEU A 58 -4.19 19.62 4.85
N VAL A 59 -3.93 18.73 3.90
CA VAL A 59 -4.79 17.55 3.67
C VAL A 59 -4.84 16.64 4.89
N LEU A 60 -3.70 16.40 5.55
CA LEU A 60 -3.66 15.59 6.77
C LEU A 60 -4.46 16.23 7.92
N MET A 61 -4.45 17.56 8.03
CA MET A 61 -5.25 18.27 9.04
C MET A 61 -6.75 18.25 8.72
N GLU A 62 -7.13 18.39 7.45
CA GLU A 62 -8.53 18.33 7.01
C GLU A 62 -9.13 16.93 7.19
N GLU A 63 -8.35 15.88 6.93
CA GLU A 63 -8.79 14.48 7.05
C GLU A 63 -8.57 13.91 8.46
N CYS A 64 -7.98 14.70 9.36
CA CYS A 64 -7.65 14.31 10.72
C CYS A 64 -8.93 14.06 11.54
N LYS A 65 -9.28 12.78 11.72
CA LYS A 65 -10.46 12.40 12.55
C LYS A 65 -10.18 12.44 14.05
N SER A 66 -8.92 12.41 14.44
CA SER A 66 -8.48 12.44 15.84
C SER A 66 -7.12 13.11 15.93
N ARG A 67 -6.82 13.82 17.04
CA ARG A 67 -5.49 14.45 17.26
C ARG A 67 -4.36 13.43 17.51
N SER A 68 -4.45 12.23 16.94
CA SER A 68 -3.43 11.19 17.00
C SER A 68 -2.49 11.29 15.79
N TRP A 69 -1.29 10.71 15.88
CA TRP A 69 -0.39 10.59 14.74
C TRP A 69 -1.09 9.91 13.54
N PRO A 70 -0.80 10.34 12.31
CA PRO A 70 -1.37 9.70 11.13
C PRO A 70 -0.78 8.30 10.96
N THR A 71 -1.59 7.40 10.43
CA THR A 71 -1.12 6.08 10.00
C THR A 71 -0.37 6.19 8.67
N GLY A 72 0.46 5.19 8.38
CA GLY A 72 1.15 5.11 7.09
C GLY A 72 0.20 5.10 5.88
N ASN A 73 -1.05 4.66 6.03
CA ASN A 73 -2.05 4.69 4.95
C ASN A 73 -2.59 6.10 4.73
N GLU A 74 -3.00 6.79 5.79
CA GLU A 74 -3.47 8.19 5.71
C GLU A 74 -2.38 9.10 5.11
N LEU A 75 -1.12 8.86 5.48
CA LEU A 75 0.03 9.59 4.94
C LEU A 75 0.20 9.36 3.43
N ARG A 76 0.09 8.11 2.96
CA ARG A 76 0.17 7.79 1.53
C ARG A 76 -0.99 8.40 0.76
N GLU A 77 -2.21 8.35 1.30
CA GLU A 77 -3.38 8.93 0.65
C GLU A 77 -3.25 10.44 0.50
N ALA A 78 -2.82 11.14 1.55
CA ALA A 78 -2.58 12.58 1.52
C ALA A 78 -1.49 12.94 0.49
N CYS A 79 -0.34 12.25 0.51
CA CYS A 79 0.73 12.44 -0.46
C CYS A 79 0.25 12.21 -1.90
N THR A 80 -0.51 11.14 -2.13
CA THR A 80 -1.03 10.79 -3.46
C THR A 80 -1.99 11.87 -3.98
N LYS A 81 -2.88 12.38 -3.13
CA LYS A 81 -3.82 13.45 -3.48
C LYS A 81 -3.09 14.74 -3.87
N VAL A 82 -2.04 15.11 -3.13
CA VAL A 82 -1.24 16.31 -3.43
C VAL A 82 -0.46 16.13 -4.74
N ASN A 83 0.19 14.97 -4.95
CA ASN A 83 0.94 14.71 -6.17
C ASN A 83 0.03 14.66 -7.41
N ALA A 84 -1.20 14.14 -7.27
CA ALA A 84 -2.20 14.19 -8.34
C ALA A 84 -2.58 15.63 -8.69
N LYS A 85 -2.76 16.51 -7.69
CA LYS A 85 -3.08 17.94 -7.90
C LYS A 85 -1.92 18.74 -8.51
N LEU A 86 -0.68 18.38 -8.18
CA LEU A 86 0.52 19.08 -8.67
C LEU A 86 0.91 18.68 -10.10
N GLY A 87 0.25 17.68 -10.70
CA GLY A 87 0.67 17.13 -12.00
C GLY A 87 2.02 16.41 -11.96
N THR A 88 2.68 16.35 -10.81
CA THR A 88 3.91 15.59 -10.52
C THR A 88 3.55 14.12 -10.29
N VAL A 89 2.80 13.55 -11.23
CA VAL A 89 2.42 12.15 -11.13
C VAL A 89 3.63 11.32 -11.60
N GLN A 90 4.51 10.93 -10.67
CA GLN A 90 5.10 9.60 -10.79
C GLN A 90 3.93 8.62 -10.70
N THR A 91 3.35 8.32 -11.86
CA THR A 91 2.25 7.39 -11.99
C THR A 91 2.84 6.01 -11.68
N SER A 92 2.88 5.62 -10.40
CA SER A 92 2.54 4.24 -10.10
C SER A 92 1.04 4.14 -10.34
N ARG A 93 0.65 4.01 -11.62
CA ARG A 93 -0.71 3.70 -12.04
C ARG A 93 -1.12 2.40 -11.33
N LYS A 94 -1.79 2.53 -10.18
CA LYS A 94 -2.83 1.61 -9.76
C LYS A 94 -4.02 2.46 -9.34
N ALA A 95 -4.90 2.64 -10.32
CA ALA A 95 -6.25 3.10 -10.13
C ALA A 95 -6.95 2.23 -9.07
N GLY A 96 -7.58 2.91 -8.12
CA GLY A 96 -8.77 2.42 -7.45
C GLY A 96 -8.58 1.50 -6.25
N VAL A 97 -9.55 1.67 -5.35
CA VAL A 97 -10.12 0.71 -4.40
C VAL A 97 -9.64 0.89 -2.96
N GLY A 98 -10.52 1.51 -2.17
CA GLY A 98 -10.49 1.45 -0.71
C GLY A 98 -10.57 0.00 -0.22
N SER A 99 -10.10 -0.25 1.01
CA SER A 99 -10.23 -1.50 1.78
C SER A 99 -10.22 -2.80 0.93
N GLY A 100 -9.07 -3.44 0.75
CA GLY A 100 -9.00 -4.58 -0.16
C GLY A 100 -8.05 -5.68 0.28
N TYR A 101 -8.58 -6.66 1.01
CA TYR A 101 -8.21 -8.04 0.75
C TYR A 101 -8.27 -8.23 -0.78
N ARG A 102 -7.12 -8.35 -1.43
CA ARG A 102 -7.07 -8.82 -2.82
C ARG A 102 -7.08 -10.35 -2.74
N PRO A 103 -8.19 -11.01 -3.12
CA PRO A 103 -8.18 -12.44 -3.26
C PRO A 103 -7.15 -12.75 -4.36
N ASP A 104 -6.04 -13.38 -3.98
CA ASP A 104 -5.01 -13.79 -4.94
C ASP A 104 -5.64 -14.85 -5.84
N LYS A 105 -6.04 -14.42 -7.04
CA LYS A 105 -6.87 -15.23 -7.94
C LYS A 105 -6.18 -16.55 -8.26
N ALA A 106 -4.86 -16.54 -8.45
CA ALA A 106 -4.06 -17.75 -8.65
C ALA A 106 -4.15 -18.72 -7.45
N LYS A 107 -4.07 -18.20 -6.22
CA LYS A 107 -4.22 -19.04 -5.01
C LYS A 107 -5.63 -19.60 -4.85
N ILE A 108 -6.65 -18.82 -5.19
CA ILE A 108 -8.05 -19.24 -5.09
C ILE A 108 -8.37 -20.30 -6.14
N THR A 109 -7.92 -20.09 -7.38
CA THR A 109 -8.08 -21.05 -8.47
C THR A 109 -7.30 -22.34 -8.18
N ALA A 110 -6.05 -22.25 -7.72
CA ALA A 110 -5.27 -23.43 -7.31
C ALA A 110 -5.96 -24.23 -6.20
N LYS A 111 -6.55 -23.54 -5.22
CA LYS A 111 -7.33 -24.17 -4.13
C LYS A 111 -8.60 -24.84 -4.64
N ARG A 112 -9.25 -24.28 -5.67
CA ARG A 112 -10.44 -24.87 -6.32
C ARG A 112 -10.08 -26.13 -7.10
N ILE A 113 -8.99 -26.11 -7.88
CA ILE A 113 -8.49 -27.27 -8.63
C ILE A 113 -8.19 -28.43 -7.67
N LYS A 114 -7.47 -28.17 -6.57
CA LYS A 114 -7.15 -29.18 -5.55
C LYS A 114 -8.37 -29.72 -4.80
N LYS A 115 -9.48 -28.98 -4.80
CA LYS A 115 -10.75 -29.39 -4.20
C LYS A 115 -11.74 -30.01 -5.20
N GLY A 116 -11.42 -30.02 -6.49
CA GLY A 116 -12.35 -30.44 -7.54
C GLY A 116 -13.53 -29.50 -7.74
N GLU A 117 -13.43 -28.24 -7.32
CA GLU A 117 -14.49 -27.23 -7.50
C GLU A 117 -14.45 -26.68 -8.95
N PRO A 118 -15.60 -26.29 -9.54
CA PRO A 118 -15.67 -25.80 -10.92
C PRO A 118 -14.83 -24.52 -11.13
N VAL A 119 -13.92 -24.57 -12.11
CA VAL A 119 -13.07 -23.47 -12.56
C VAL A 119 -13.34 -23.23 -14.04
N GLY A 120 -13.44 -21.97 -14.44
CA GLY A 120 -13.66 -21.64 -15.85
C GLY A 120 -12.46 -22.02 -16.72
N GLU A 121 -12.70 -22.57 -17.91
CA GLU A 121 -11.68 -23.03 -18.86
C GLU A 121 -10.57 -21.98 -19.14
N ARG A 122 -10.95 -20.70 -19.22
CA ARG A 122 -10.01 -19.57 -19.44
C ARG A 122 -8.98 -19.41 -18.31
N ASP A 123 -9.30 -19.89 -17.11
CA ASP A 123 -8.41 -19.88 -15.95
C ASP A 123 -7.49 -21.12 -15.90
N LEU A 124 -7.79 -22.16 -16.70
CA LEU A 124 -7.03 -23.40 -16.83
C LEU A 124 -6.06 -23.39 -18.03
N THR A 125 -6.38 -22.65 -19.09
CA THR A 125 -5.61 -22.65 -20.36
C THR A 125 -4.97 -21.29 -20.71
N GLY A 126 -4.85 -20.38 -19.73
CA GLY A 126 -4.42 -18.99 -19.97
C GLY A 126 -3.22 -18.51 -19.15
N VAL A 127 -3.05 -17.19 -19.08
CA VAL A 127 -1.98 -16.51 -18.30
C VAL A 127 -2.03 -16.90 -16.82
N LEU A 128 -3.23 -17.15 -16.28
CA LEU A 128 -3.42 -17.57 -14.90
C LEU A 128 -2.86 -18.98 -14.64
N ALA A 129 -2.98 -19.91 -15.59
CA ALA A 129 -2.42 -21.25 -15.47
C ALA A 129 -0.89 -21.23 -15.42
N ARG A 130 -0.27 -20.41 -16.27
CA ARG A 130 1.18 -20.18 -16.25
C ARG A 130 1.62 -19.56 -14.92
N GLU A 131 0.87 -18.58 -14.42
CA GLU A 131 1.14 -17.95 -13.12
C GLU A 131 1.01 -18.95 -11.96
N MET A 132 0.06 -19.88 -12.01
CA MET A 132 -0.10 -20.90 -10.97
C MET A 132 1.04 -21.92 -10.98
N ILE A 133 1.58 -22.30 -12.15
CA ILE A 133 2.74 -23.19 -12.28
C ILE A 133 4.02 -22.49 -11.84
N GLU A 134 4.25 -21.25 -12.30
CA GLU A 134 5.44 -20.45 -11.97
C GLU A 134 5.56 -20.19 -10.46
N ARG A 135 4.41 -20.11 -9.77
CA ARG A 135 4.32 -19.90 -8.32
C ARG A 135 4.20 -21.20 -7.52
N GLU A 136 4.38 -22.36 -8.17
CA GLU A 136 4.33 -23.70 -7.57
C GLU A 136 3.01 -23.98 -6.82
N LEU A 137 1.91 -23.34 -7.24
CA LEU A 137 0.60 -23.49 -6.59
C LEU A 137 -0.14 -24.75 -7.09
N VAL A 138 0.09 -25.13 -8.35
CA VAL A 138 -0.38 -26.36 -9.02
C VAL A 138 0.67 -26.85 -10.00
N THR A 139 0.64 -28.13 -10.33
CA THR A 139 1.47 -28.75 -11.36
C THR A 139 0.75 -28.80 -12.71
N GLN A 140 1.51 -28.89 -13.80
CA GLN A 140 0.94 -29.09 -15.15
C GLN A 140 0.04 -30.34 -15.20
N ALA A 141 0.43 -31.42 -14.51
CA ALA A 141 -0.35 -32.65 -14.43
C ALA A 141 -1.71 -32.45 -13.72
N GLU A 142 -1.78 -31.63 -12.67
CA GLU A 142 -3.04 -31.30 -11.97
C GLU A 142 -3.98 -30.47 -12.86
N LEU A 143 -3.44 -29.60 -13.72
CA LEU A 143 -4.21 -28.83 -14.69
C LEU A 143 -4.73 -29.71 -15.84
N ASP A 144 -3.87 -30.57 -16.40
CA ASP A 144 -4.23 -31.47 -17.49
C ASP A 144 -5.27 -32.50 -17.06
N SER A 145 -5.13 -33.06 -15.84
CA SER A 145 -6.12 -33.97 -15.26
C SER A 145 -7.49 -33.32 -15.08
N TYR A 146 -7.52 -32.01 -14.84
CA TYR A 146 -8.76 -31.25 -14.67
C TYR A 146 -9.40 -30.89 -16.03
N GLY A 147 -8.59 -30.58 -17.06
CA GLY A 147 -9.05 -30.24 -18.41
C GLY A 147 -9.63 -31.41 -19.22
N ILE A 148 -9.44 -32.65 -18.78
CA ILE A 148 -9.99 -33.86 -19.44
C ILE A 148 -11.41 -34.20 -18.93
N SER A 149 -11.92 -33.50 -17.91
CA SER A 149 -13.19 -33.85 -17.24
C SER A 149 -14.35 -32.86 -17.49
N GLY A 150 -14.32 -32.14 -18.61
CA GLY A 150 -15.40 -31.24 -19.08
C GLY A 150 -16.19 -31.83 -20.22
#